data_AF-A0A844MQ99-F1
#
_entry.id   AF-A0A844MQ99-F1
#
_cell.length_a   1.000
_cell.length_b   1.000
_cell.length_c   1.000
_cell.angle_alpha   90.00
_cell.angle_beta   90.00
_cell.angle_gamma   90.00
#
_symmetry.space_group_name_H-M   'P 1'
#
loop_
_entity.id
_entity.type
_entity.pdbx_description
1 polymer ?
#
loop_
_entity_poly.entity_id
_entity_poly.type
_entity_poly.pdbx_seq_one_letter_code
_entity_poly.pdbx_strand_id
1 'polypeptide(L)'
;MKNDVIKILFLTAEPTNAASLRVKQELRDIREKIQSAYQRERFLLEYRLAARPGDISQAILDFTPDIVHFSGHGTSTGELCFEDEFGQISPVEPKALAALLELVAERVHCVILNACYSDAQAKAIVKHIPFVIGMKREIGDRAAIAFAIGFYKALGANRSVEEAYEFGCVEIQLQGIAEELTPIIRKKVDKLPTDFYIDRPPIEQHCYKAIKQQGALIRIKAPEKMGKTSLMNRILSYARDSSYQTITLSCQSLVDGTVATDLKKFLRSFCVVVGNELGLANKLNEYWDNQVSCNYNSRYYFQKYLLPNIASPIVLALDDVDSVFEHPKIAPDFCKFLRNCYDLAKRGDSNSIIWEKLRLIVVHSTEVYASLDINNSPLANVGVIINLPEFTLDQVQRLVKRYRLDWTASRVEQLMAMVGGHPLLVKTSLDWVKLQQKTLKELLQAAPTASGIFSDHLRELWENLENKPELKTAFSKVVRADEDDPVQLNPIQAKSLQRLGLVTLQGHFAKPRCELYRQYFCVYL
;
A
#
# COMPACT_ATOMS: atom_id res chain seq x y z
N MET A 1 -31.59 11.56 -1.34
CA MET A 1 -30.13 11.67 -1.47
C MET A 1 -29.70 12.80 -0.55
N LYS A 2 -28.86 12.56 0.46
CA LYS A 2 -28.30 13.65 1.27
C LYS A 2 -27.11 14.23 0.49
N ASN A 3 -27.15 15.53 0.22
CA ASN A 3 -26.00 16.28 -0.27
C ASN A 3 -24.99 16.35 0.88
N ASP A 4 -23.93 15.55 0.86
CA ASP A 4 -22.85 15.68 1.84
C ASP A 4 -22.06 16.96 1.52
N VAL A 5 -22.14 17.92 2.45
CA VAL A 5 -21.45 19.22 2.40
C VAL A 5 -20.02 19.01 2.89
N ILE A 6 -19.04 19.39 2.07
CA ILE A 6 -17.61 19.41 2.36
C ILE A 6 -17.28 20.71 3.12
N LYS A 7 -16.83 20.56 4.36
CA LYS A 7 -16.39 21.64 5.25
C LYS A 7 -14.89 21.87 5.12
N ILE A 8 -14.50 23.06 4.70
CA ILE A 8 -13.11 23.47 4.52
C ILE A 8 -12.77 24.50 5.60
N LEU A 9 -11.80 24.20 6.45
CA LEU A 9 -11.18 25.16 7.36
C LEU A 9 -9.91 25.71 6.74
N PHE A 10 -9.90 27.00 6.41
CA PHE A 10 -8.76 27.70 5.84
C PHE A 10 -8.05 28.56 6.91
N LEU A 11 -6.83 28.19 7.26
CA LEU A 11 -6.01 28.85 8.27
C LEU A 11 -4.89 29.63 7.58
N THR A 12 -4.69 30.89 7.98
CA THR A 12 -3.56 31.69 7.51
C THR A 12 -2.82 32.32 8.67
N ALA A 13 -1.51 32.43 8.56
CA ALA A 13 -0.68 33.24 9.43
C ALA A 13 0.16 34.21 8.59
N GLU A 14 0.18 35.49 8.98
CA GLU A 14 1.00 36.52 8.34
C GLU A 14 1.78 37.30 9.42
N PRO A 15 2.79 36.66 10.05
CA PRO A 15 3.55 37.28 11.12
C PRO A 15 4.24 38.57 10.66
N THR A 16 4.20 39.60 11.52
CA THR A 16 4.73 40.94 11.23
C THR A 16 6.25 40.97 11.01
N ASN A 17 6.97 39.98 11.52
CA ASN A 17 8.42 39.81 11.36
C ASN A 17 8.80 38.82 10.23
N ALA A 18 7.85 38.47 9.35
CA ALA A 18 8.07 37.66 8.15
C ALA A 18 7.89 38.48 6.86
N ALA A 19 8.27 37.93 5.71
CA ALA A 19 7.94 38.52 4.43
C ALA A 19 6.41 38.49 4.21
N SER A 20 5.81 39.57 3.70
CA SER A 20 4.37 39.59 3.43
C SER A 20 4.03 38.58 2.33
N LEU A 21 2.96 37.82 2.54
CA LEU A 21 2.44 36.81 1.62
C LEU A 21 1.07 37.24 1.12
N ARG A 22 0.71 36.82 -0.09
CA ARG A 22 -0.61 37.12 -0.67
C ARG A 22 -1.72 36.18 -0.17
N VAL A 23 -1.73 35.82 1.12
CA VAL A 23 -2.70 34.89 1.72
C VAL A 23 -4.16 35.36 1.62
N LYS A 24 -4.39 36.67 1.68
CA LYS A 24 -5.73 37.26 1.47
C LYS A 24 -6.21 37.13 0.03
N GLN A 25 -5.28 37.21 -0.94
CA GLN A 25 -5.59 36.99 -2.34
C GLN A 25 -5.92 35.51 -2.57
N GLU A 26 -5.14 34.61 -2.00
CA GLU A 26 -5.42 33.17 -2.06
C GLU A 26 -6.81 32.83 -1.52
N LEU A 27 -7.16 33.33 -0.33
CA LEU A 27 -8.50 33.14 0.26
C LEU A 27 -9.60 33.68 -0.66
N ARG A 28 -9.41 34.88 -1.23
CA ARG A 28 -10.36 35.49 -2.15
C ARG A 28 -10.55 34.63 -3.40
N ASP A 29 -9.46 34.21 -4.03
CA ASP A 29 -9.48 33.45 -5.27
C ASP A 29 -10.09 32.06 -5.04
N ILE A 30 -9.75 31.38 -3.94
CA ILE A 30 -10.39 30.12 -3.53
C ILE A 30 -11.89 30.30 -3.35
N ARG A 31 -12.32 31.36 -2.64
CA ARG A 31 -13.74 31.64 -2.41
C ARG A 31 -14.48 31.90 -3.72
N GLU A 32 -13.94 32.74 -4.60
CA GLU A 32 -14.53 33.02 -5.91
C GLU A 32 -14.66 31.73 -6.74
N LYS A 33 -13.64 30.86 -6.73
CA LYS A 33 -13.67 29.60 -7.48
C LYS A 33 -14.65 28.58 -6.91
N ILE A 34 -14.70 28.41 -5.58
CA ILE A 34 -15.70 27.57 -4.91
C ILE A 34 -17.12 28.08 -5.22
N GLN A 35 -17.35 29.40 -5.21
CA GLN A 35 -18.64 30.00 -5.54
C GLN A 35 -19.03 29.83 -7.02
N SER A 36 -18.05 29.73 -7.91
CA SER A 36 -18.26 29.48 -9.35
C SER A 36 -18.33 27.99 -9.73
N ALA A 37 -18.04 27.08 -8.80
CA ALA A 37 -17.96 25.65 -9.07
C ALA A 37 -19.35 25.05 -9.34
N TYR A 38 -19.39 24.02 -10.20
CA TYR A 38 -20.55 23.16 -10.34
C TYR A 38 -20.84 22.55 -8.94
N GLN A 39 -22.06 22.71 -8.43
CA GLN A 39 -22.45 22.31 -7.06
C GLN A 39 -21.81 23.11 -5.91
N ARG A 40 -21.62 24.43 -6.06
CA ARG A 40 -21.17 25.36 -5.00
C ARG A 40 -21.80 25.18 -3.61
N GLU A 41 -23.05 24.71 -3.55
CA GLU A 41 -23.79 24.47 -2.30
C GLU A 41 -23.24 23.28 -1.49
N ARG A 42 -22.30 22.53 -2.06
CA ARG A 42 -21.58 21.45 -1.38
C ARG A 42 -20.38 21.93 -0.57
N PHE A 43 -19.95 23.18 -0.67
CA PHE A 43 -18.80 23.65 0.11
C PHE A 43 -19.22 24.62 1.19
N LEU A 44 -18.79 24.34 2.41
CA LEU A 44 -18.81 25.31 3.52
C LEU A 44 -17.37 25.70 3.82
N LEU A 45 -17.01 26.95 3.52
CA LEU A 45 -15.66 27.47 3.77
C LEU A 45 -15.70 28.36 5.02
N GLU A 46 -14.94 27.97 6.03
CA GLU A 46 -14.65 28.79 7.20
C GLU A 46 -13.17 29.14 7.21
N TYR A 47 -12.84 30.37 7.59
CA TYR A 47 -11.45 30.83 7.63
C TYR A 47 -11.09 31.48 8.96
N ARG A 48 -9.81 31.36 9.33
CA ARG A 48 -9.17 32.10 10.43
C ARG A 48 -7.92 32.77 9.90
N LEU A 49 -7.93 34.09 9.94
CA LEU A 49 -6.76 34.90 9.64
C LEU A 49 -5.94 35.10 10.92
N ALA A 50 -4.64 35.37 10.76
CA ALA A 50 -3.72 35.57 11.87
C ALA A 50 -3.76 34.44 12.92
N ALA A 51 -3.79 33.20 12.43
CA ALA A 51 -3.97 32.04 13.29
C ALA A 51 -2.77 31.85 14.22
N ARG A 52 -3.08 31.69 15.51
CA ARG A 52 -2.14 31.27 16.56
C ARG A 52 -2.25 29.75 16.75
N PRO A 53 -1.23 29.09 17.34
CA PRO A 53 -1.29 27.64 17.58
C PRO A 53 -2.56 27.17 18.32
N GLY A 54 -3.02 27.94 19.32
CA GLY A 54 -4.25 27.62 20.06
C GLY A 54 -5.54 27.73 19.24
N ASP A 55 -5.55 28.61 18.23
CA ASP A 55 -6.71 28.81 17.36
C ASP A 55 -6.95 27.61 16.45
N ILE A 56 -5.90 26.86 16.12
CA ILE A 56 -5.98 25.67 15.27
C ILE A 56 -6.89 24.64 15.94
N SER A 57 -6.60 24.29 17.19
CA SER A 57 -7.40 23.33 17.96
C SER A 57 -8.83 23.80 18.13
N GLN A 58 -9.04 25.07 18.49
CA GLN A 58 -10.36 25.61 18.72
C GLN A 58 -11.20 25.61 17.43
N ALA A 59 -10.63 26.08 16.31
CA ALA A 59 -11.32 26.14 15.04
C ALA A 59 -11.69 24.75 14.49
N ILE A 60 -10.81 23.74 14.67
CA ILE A 60 -11.13 22.36 14.29
C ILE A 60 -12.29 21.81 15.14
N LEU A 61 -12.29 22.07 16.45
CA LEU A 61 -13.34 21.60 17.36
C LEU A 61 -14.69 22.27 17.07
N ASP A 62 -14.70 23.57 16.81
CA ASP A 62 -15.92 24.35 16.57
C ASP A 62 -16.55 24.04 15.19
N PHE A 63 -15.71 23.98 14.15
CA PHE A 63 -16.19 23.90 12.78
C PHE A 63 -16.34 22.46 12.26
N THR A 64 -15.53 21.54 12.81
CA THR A 64 -15.48 20.12 12.45
C THR A 64 -15.21 19.91 10.94
N PRO A 65 -14.04 20.34 10.43
CA PRO A 65 -13.75 20.31 8.99
C PRO A 65 -13.51 18.90 8.43
N ASP A 66 -13.85 18.72 7.16
CA ASP A 66 -13.40 17.59 6.33
C ASP A 66 -12.01 17.84 5.73
N ILE A 67 -11.72 19.13 5.44
CA ILE A 67 -10.45 19.57 4.86
C ILE A 67 -9.87 20.71 5.72
N VAL A 68 -8.59 20.57 6.08
CA VAL A 68 -7.83 21.68 6.69
C VAL A 68 -6.80 22.18 5.68
N HIS A 69 -6.87 23.46 5.34
CA HIS A 69 -5.91 24.10 4.46
C HIS A 69 -5.16 25.19 5.23
N PHE A 70 -3.85 25.02 5.40
CA PHE A 70 -2.97 26.06 5.91
C PHE A 70 -2.23 26.75 4.77
N SER A 71 -2.25 28.08 4.75
CA SER A 71 -1.43 28.91 3.87
C SER A 71 -0.61 29.90 4.71
N GLY A 72 0.72 29.88 4.53
CA GLY A 72 1.62 30.71 5.32
C GLY A 72 3.08 30.32 5.14
N HIS A 73 3.92 30.74 6.09
CA HIS A 73 5.35 30.46 6.04
C HIS A 73 5.68 29.07 6.58
N GLY A 74 6.75 28.49 6.04
CA GLY A 74 7.37 27.28 6.56
C GLY A 74 8.88 27.45 6.66
N THR A 75 9.49 26.74 7.60
CA THR A 75 10.95 26.76 7.82
C THR A 75 11.63 25.65 7.01
N SER A 76 12.94 25.72 6.79
CA SER A 76 13.71 24.67 6.11
C SER A 76 13.74 23.34 6.87
N THR A 77 13.51 23.37 8.19
CA THR A 77 13.33 22.23 9.08
C THR A 77 11.90 21.67 9.04
N GLY A 78 10.99 22.38 8.39
CA GLY A 78 9.64 21.93 8.06
C GLY A 78 8.57 22.26 9.09
N GLU A 79 8.86 23.16 10.03
CA GLU A 79 7.83 23.74 10.90
C GLU A 79 6.94 24.71 10.10
N LEU A 80 5.68 24.83 10.53
CA LEU A 80 4.75 25.84 10.01
C LEU A 80 4.76 27.05 10.94
N CYS A 81 4.89 28.25 10.38
CA CYS A 81 4.97 29.48 11.15
C CYS A 81 3.56 30.05 11.40
N PHE A 82 3.12 30.03 12.65
CA PHE A 82 1.91 30.69 13.12
C PHE A 82 2.25 32.03 13.80
N GLU A 83 1.25 32.72 14.34
CA GLU A 83 1.45 33.95 15.11
C GLU A 83 1.44 33.68 16.62
N ASP A 84 2.24 34.43 17.38
CA ASP A 84 2.14 34.53 18.83
C ASP A 84 1.19 35.68 19.26
N GLU A 85 1.15 35.97 20.56
CA GLU A 85 0.32 37.06 21.10
C GLU A 85 0.73 38.46 20.61
N PHE A 86 1.96 38.60 20.13
CA PHE A 86 2.55 39.83 19.62
C PHE A 86 2.54 39.91 18.07
N GLY A 87 1.98 38.90 17.39
CA GLY A 87 1.96 38.83 15.92
C GLY A 87 3.32 38.48 15.32
N GLN A 88 4.22 37.85 16.08
CA GLN A 88 5.51 37.35 15.60
C GLN A 88 5.44 35.85 15.27
N ILE A 89 6.43 35.37 14.51
CA ILE A 89 6.55 33.95 14.15
C ILE A 89 6.60 33.08 15.41
N SER A 90 5.64 32.15 15.50
CA SER A 90 5.61 31.02 16.42
C SER A 90 5.62 29.72 15.62
N PRO A 91 6.77 29.04 15.47
CA PRO A 91 6.85 27.81 14.69
C PRO A 91 6.15 26.65 15.41
N VAL A 92 5.44 25.83 14.66
CA VAL A 92 4.80 24.61 15.15
C VAL A 92 5.47 23.40 14.51
N GLU A 93 6.07 22.56 15.36
CA GLU A 93 6.80 21.37 14.93
C GLU A 93 5.90 20.30 14.27
N PRO A 94 6.44 19.47 13.36
CA PRO A 94 5.74 18.33 12.75
C PRO A 94 5.02 17.43 13.75
N LYS A 95 5.67 17.16 14.88
CA LYS A 95 5.13 16.27 15.91
C LYS A 95 3.88 16.84 16.58
N ALA A 96 3.87 18.14 16.87
CA ALA A 96 2.78 18.79 17.60
C ALA A 96 1.50 18.85 16.75
N LEU A 97 1.61 19.29 15.49
CA LEU A 97 0.44 19.36 14.61
C LEU A 97 -0.09 17.98 14.22
N ALA A 98 0.80 17.00 14.03
CA ALA A 98 0.39 15.62 13.77
C ALA A 98 -0.38 15.02 14.96
N ALA A 99 0.06 15.28 16.20
CA ALA A 99 -0.66 14.84 17.40
C ALA A 99 -2.04 15.47 17.53
N LEU A 100 -2.20 16.75 17.16
CA LEU A 100 -3.51 17.40 17.11
C LEU A 100 -4.42 16.74 16.07
N LEU A 101 -3.92 16.55 14.84
CA LEU A 101 -4.71 15.98 13.75
C LEU A 101 -5.02 14.49 13.95
N GLU A 102 -4.20 13.76 14.71
CA GLU A 102 -4.51 12.40 15.15
C GLU A 102 -5.82 12.32 15.95
N LEU A 103 -6.05 13.29 16.85
CA LEU A 103 -7.26 13.34 17.69
C LEU A 103 -8.55 13.59 16.90
N VAL A 104 -8.43 14.06 15.65
CA VAL A 104 -9.57 14.40 14.77
C VAL A 104 -9.54 13.64 13.44
N ALA A 105 -8.75 12.57 13.35
CA ALA A 105 -8.53 11.81 12.12
C ALA A 105 -9.79 11.11 11.57
N GLU A 106 -10.83 10.95 12.39
CA GLU A 106 -12.13 10.43 11.94
C GLU A 106 -12.92 11.43 11.08
N ARG A 107 -12.60 12.72 11.17
CA ARG A 107 -13.32 13.80 10.48
C ARG A 107 -12.50 14.44 9.37
N VAL A 108 -11.22 14.71 9.63
CA VAL A 108 -10.35 15.33 8.64
C VAL A 108 -9.87 14.27 7.66
N HIS A 109 -10.23 14.42 6.39
CA HIS A 109 -9.88 13.47 5.32
C HIS A 109 -8.75 13.99 4.42
N CYS A 110 -8.55 15.31 4.36
CA CYS A 110 -7.48 15.93 3.60
C CYS A 110 -6.86 17.11 4.35
N VAL A 111 -5.54 17.24 4.30
CA VAL A 111 -4.80 18.40 4.80
C VAL A 111 -3.94 18.98 3.68
N ILE A 112 -4.02 20.28 3.46
CA ILE A 112 -3.20 21.01 2.46
C ILE A 112 -2.31 21.99 3.21
N LEU A 113 -1.01 21.92 2.97
CA LEU A 113 0.01 22.77 3.59
C LEU A 113 0.69 23.61 2.50
N ASN A 114 0.12 24.76 2.18
CA ASN A 114 0.69 25.77 1.29
C ASN A 114 1.74 26.59 2.04
N ALA A 115 2.86 25.96 2.36
CA ALA A 115 4.00 26.55 3.04
C ALA A 115 5.30 25.89 2.58
N CYS A 116 6.39 26.67 2.48
CA CYS A 116 7.71 26.19 2.06
C CYS A 116 8.17 24.99 2.90
N TYR A 117 8.74 23.96 2.27
CA TYR A 117 9.30 22.76 2.91
C TYR A 117 8.32 21.99 3.83
N SER A 118 7.01 22.23 3.73
CA SER A 118 5.97 21.58 4.54
C SER A 118 5.82 20.07 4.28
N ASP A 119 6.56 19.50 3.32
CA ASP A 119 6.65 18.04 3.13
C ASP A 119 7.07 17.28 4.41
N ALA A 120 7.95 17.87 5.23
CA ALA A 120 8.33 17.25 6.51
C ALA A 120 7.16 17.18 7.49
N GLN A 121 6.36 18.25 7.57
CA GLN A 121 5.10 18.28 8.30
C GLN A 121 4.11 17.24 7.74
N ALA A 122 4.00 17.16 6.42
CA ALA A 122 3.11 16.22 5.73
C ALA A 122 3.44 14.76 6.07
N LYS A 123 4.72 14.39 6.16
CA LYS A 123 5.18 13.04 6.59
C LYS A 123 4.73 12.68 8.00
N ALA A 124 4.66 13.66 8.90
CA ALA A 124 4.20 13.42 10.26
C ALA A 124 2.67 13.22 10.30
N ILE A 125 1.92 14.07 9.61
CA ILE A 125 0.45 14.07 9.60
C ILE A 125 -0.14 12.88 8.86
N VAL A 126 0.47 12.45 7.74
CA VAL A 126 -0.07 11.37 6.89
C VAL A 126 -0.15 10.02 7.60
N LYS A 127 0.51 9.86 8.75
CA LYS A 127 0.35 8.69 9.61
C LYS A 127 -1.08 8.55 10.14
N HIS A 128 -1.83 9.66 10.20
CA HIS A 128 -3.15 9.75 10.82
C HIS A 128 -4.23 10.15 9.80
N ILE A 129 -3.94 11.10 8.90
CA ILE A 129 -4.91 11.63 7.91
C ILE A 129 -4.75 10.94 6.54
N PRO A 130 -5.85 10.52 5.87
CA PRO A 130 -5.82 9.81 4.60
C PRO A 130 -4.98 10.49 3.51
N PHE A 131 -5.13 11.80 3.34
CA PHE A 131 -4.42 12.59 2.34
C PHE A 131 -3.78 13.83 2.96
N VAL A 132 -2.48 14.02 2.71
CA VAL A 132 -1.78 15.24 3.12
C VAL A 132 -0.95 15.76 1.96
N ILE A 133 -1.21 16.99 1.53
CA ILE A 133 -0.48 17.67 0.47
C ILE A 133 0.46 18.68 1.14
N GLY A 134 1.75 18.58 0.85
CA GLY A 134 2.75 19.54 1.30
C GLY A 134 3.67 19.97 0.17
N MET A 135 4.63 20.84 0.48
CA MET A 135 5.57 21.40 -0.49
C MET A 135 6.96 20.84 -0.27
N LYS A 136 7.54 20.23 -1.31
CA LYS A 136 8.88 19.60 -1.25
C LYS A 136 10.01 20.62 -1.06
N ARG A 137 9.79 21.87 -1.48
CA ARG A 137 10.76 22.97 -1.48
C ARG A 137 10.02 24.30 -1.28
N GLU A 138 10.70 25.42 -1.46
CA GLU A 138 10.08 26.74 -1.54
C GLU A 138 9.00 26.76 -2.64
N ILE A 139 7.88 27.44 -2.36
CA ILE A 139 6.80 27.66 -3.31
C ILE A 139 6.49 29.16 -3.38
N GLY A 140 6.39 29.70 -4.58
CA GLY A 140 5.94 31.08 -4.78
C GLY A 140 4.43 31.23 -4.59
N ASP A 141 3.98 32.40 -4.13
CA ASP A 141 2.56 32.74 -3.93
C ASP A 141 1.70 32.41 -5.15
N ARG A 142 2.19 32.68 -6.36
CA ARG A 142 1.45 32.40 -7.60
C ARG A 142 1.21 30.91 -7.80
N ALA A 143 2.22 30.08 -7.52
CA ALA A 143 2.09 28.62 -7.62
C ALA A 143 1.15 28.06 -6.54
N ALA A 144 1.26 28.53 -5.29
CA ALA A 144 0.38 28.12 -4.20
C ALA A 144 -1.09 28.45 -4.50
N ILE A 145 -1.36 29.67 -5.00
CA ILE A 145 -2.69 30.10 -5.43
C ILE A 145 -3.18 29.26 -6.61
N ALA A 146 -2.36 29.07 -7.65
CA ALA A 146 -2.73 28.26 -8.82
C ALA A 146 -3.04 26.81 -8.43
N PHE A 147 -2.23 26.22 -7.54
CA PHE A 147 -2.47 24.88 -7.00
C PHE A 147 -3.84 24.78 -6.33
N ALA A 148 -4.11 25.67 -5.37
CA ALA A 148 -5.36 25.66 -4.62
C ALA A 148 -6.57 25.85 -5.54
N ILE A 149 -6.46 26.72 -6.54
CA ILE A 149 -7.49 26.92 -7.57
C ILE A 149 -7.79 25.62 -8.32
N GLY A 150 -6.76 24.96 -8.87
CA GLY A 150 -6.93 23.71 -9.63
C GLY A 150 -7.53 22.60 -8.76
N PHE A 151 -7.03 22.50 -7.51
CA PHE A 151 -7.50 21.52 -6.54
C PHE A 151 -8.99 21.68 -6.21
N TYR A 152 -9.42 22.86 -5.76
CA TYR A 152 -10.82 23.06 -5.38
C TYR A 152 -11.78 23.07 -6.57
N LYS A 153 -11.34 23.48 -7.77
CA LYS A 153 -12.13 23.32 -9.01
C LYS A 153 -12.46 21.85 -9.27
N ALA A 154 -11.44 20.98 -9.21
CA ALA A 154 -11.60 19.55 -9.46
C ALA A 154 -12.43 18.87 -8.37
N LEU A 155 -12.18 19.20 -7.10
CA LEU A 155 -12.97 18.69 -5.99
C LEU A 155 -14.45 19.08 -6.12
N GLY A 156 -14.74 20.32 -6.55
CA GLY A 156 -16.11 20.76 -6.84
C GLY A 156 -16.75 20.05 -8.03
N ALA A 157 -15.95 19.60 -8.99
CA ALA A 157 -16.39 18.72 -10.07
C ALA A 157 -16.54 17.25 -9.64
N ASN A 158 -16.60 16.97 -8.33
CA ASN A 158 -16.78 15.63 -7.76
C ASN A 158 -15.65 14.64 -8.12
N ARG A 159 -14.44 15.17 -8.29
CA ARG A 159 -13.21 14.38 -8.43
C ARG A 159 -12.69 13.94 -7.06
N SER A 160 -11.96 12.83 -7.05
CA SER A 160 -11.22 12.36 -5.88
C SER A 160 -10.15 13.37 -5.42
N VAL A 161 -9.66 13.23 -4.19
CA VAL A 161 -8.57 14.09 -3.67
C VAL A 161 -7.30 13.94 -4.51
N GLU A 162 -7.02 12.73 -4.99
CA GLU A 162 -5.92 12.46 -5.91
C GLU A 162 -6.05 13.16 -7.24
N GLU A 163 -7.18 12.98 -7.92
CA GLU A 163 -7.44 13.68 -9.18
C GLU A 163 -7.36 15.20 -8.93
N ALA A 164 -7.94 15.70 -7.84
CA ALA A 164 -7.88 17.11 -7.49
C ALA A 164 -6.45 17.62 -7.29
N TYR A 165 -5.57 16.82 -6.66
CA TYR A 165 -4.14 17.12 -6.57
C TYR A 165 -3.50 17.23 -7.95
N GLU A 166 -3.77 16.29 -8.86
CA GLU A 166 -3.25 16.34 -10.23
C GLU A 166 -3.74 17.59 -10.98
N PHE A 167 -5.02 17.95 -10.85
CA PHE A 167 -5.57 19.19 -11.40
C PHE A 167 -4.90 20.44 -10.81
N GLY A 168 -4.58 20.44 -9.51
CA GLY A 168 -3.81 21.50 -8.87
C GLY A 168 -2.43 21.68 -9.52
N CYS A 169 -1.68 20.60 -9.70
CA CYS A 169 -0.38 20.62 -10.37
C CYS A 169 -0.50 21.10 -11.83
N VAL A 170 -1.50 20.62 -12.57
CA VAL A 170 -1.75 21.04 -13.96
C VAL A 170 -2.13 22.52 -14.04
N GLU A 171 -2.90 23.06 -13.10
CA GLU A 171 -3.25 24.49 -13.09
C GLU A 171 -2.01 25.39 -12.92
N ILE A 172 -1.01 24.97 -12.13
CA ILE A 172 0.30 25.66 -12.05
C ILE A 172 0.96 25.70 -13.45
N GLN A 173 0.97 24.56 -14.13
CA GLN A 173 1.57 24.42 -15.46
C GLN A 173 0.83 25.25 -16.52
N LEU A 174 -0.51 25.28 -16.48
CA LEU A 174 -1.34 26.09 -17.38
C LEU A 174 -1.08 27.59 -17.24
N GLN A 175 -0.66 28.05 -16.05
CA GLN A 175 -0.26 29.43 -15.81
C GLN A 175 1.21 29.71 -16.16
N GLY A 176 1.94 28.72 -16.68
CA GLY A 176 3.35 28.84 -17.08
C GLY A 176 4.32 29.00 -15.91
N ILE A 177 3.96 28.50 -14.72
CA ILE A 177 4.79 28.60 -13.52
C ILE A 177 5.60 27.31 -13.36
N ALA A 178 6.92 27.40 -13.27
CA ALA A 178 7.83 26.24 -13.19
C ALA A 178 7.97 25.69 -11.76
N GLU A 179 6.84 25.47 -11.08
CA GLU A 179 6.75 24.97 -9.70
C GLU A 179 5.72 23.82 -9.56
N GLU A 180 5.29 23.22 -10.68
CA GLU A 180 4.26 22.17 -10.74
C GLU A 180 4.66 20.88 -10.01
N LEU A 181 5.97 20.66 -9.86
CA LEU A 181 6.57 19.53 -9.13
C LEU A 181 6.86 19.84 -7.66
N THR A 182 6.46 21.01 -7.15
CA THR A 182 6.66 21.42 -5.76
C THR A 182 5.62 20.82 -4.82
N PRO A 183 4.30 20.85 -5.12
CA PRO A 183 3.31 20.11 -4.37
C PRO A 183 3.59 18.60 -4.42
N ILE A 184 3.41 17.92 -3.29
CA ILE A 184 3.49 16.47 -3.19
C ILE A 184 2.34 15.95 -2.33
N ILE A 185 1.58 15.00 -2.88
CA ILE A 185 0.56 14.28 -2.13
C ILE A 185 1.17 13.09 -1.40
N ARG A 186 0.87 12.99 -0.11
CA ARG A 186 1.17 11.84 0.73
C ARG A 186 -0.14 11.13 1.06
N LYS A 187 -0.14 9.82 0.89
CA LYS A 187 -1.28 8.97 1.20
C LYS A 187 -0.99 8.17 2.47
N LYS A 188 -1.96 8.13 3.38
CA LYS A 188 -1.91 7.20 4.50
C LYS A 188 -2.00 5.81 3.91
N VAL A 189 -0.91 5.08 4.00
CA VAL A 189 -0.97 3.64 3.81
C VAL A 189 -1.66 3.15 5.07
N ASP A 190 -2.96 2.87 4.96
CA ASP A 190 -3.67 2.21 6.03
C ASP A 190 -2.88 0.95 6.38
N LYS A 191 -2.26 0.94 7.57
CA LYS A 191 -2.18 -0.30 8.32
C LYS A 191 -3.63 -0.74 8.37
N LEU A 192 -3.99 -1.75 7.57
CA LEU A 192 -5.28 -2.44 7.67
C LEU A 192 -5.68 -2.38 9.13
N PRO A 193 -6.81 -1.74 9.49
CA PRO A 193 -7.27 -1.76 10.87
C PRO A 193 -7.19 -3.21 11.29
N THR A 194 -6.48 -3.50 12.37
CA THR A 194 -6.34 -4.85 12.91
C THR A 194 -7.69 -5.54 13.07
N ASP A 195 -8.76 -4.74 13.11
CA ASP A 195 -10.17 -5.11 13.13
C ASP A 195 -10.67 -5.90 11.91
N PHE A 196 -10.08 -5.84 10.72
CA PHE A 196 -10.60 -6.61 9.57
C PHE A 196 -9.76 -7.84 9.18
N TYR A 197 -8.61 -8.07 9.85
CA TYR A 197 -7.82 -9.27 9.62
C TYR A 197 -8.47 -10.51 10.23
N ILE A 198 -8.75 -11.54 9.43
CA ILE A 198 -9.28 -12.82 9.91
C ILE A 198 -8.14 -13.83 10.03
N ASP A 199 -7.90 -14.27 11.27
CA ASP A 199 -6.89 -15.29 11.57
C ASP A 199 -7.24 -16.63 10.89
N ARG A 200 -6.21 -17.31 10.39
CA ARG A 200 -6.24 -18.63 9.77
C ARG A 200 -5.48 -19.64 10.62
N PRO A 201 -5.96 -19.97 11.83
CA PRO A 201 -5.26 -20.89 12.71
C PRO A 201 -5.06 -22.25 12.01
N PRO A 202 -3.87 -22.89 12.16
CA PRO A 202 -2.76 -22.49 13.04
C PRO A 202 -1.70 -21.58 12.39
N ILE A 203 -1.95 -21.00 11.21
CA ILE A 203 -0.93 -20.31 10.39
C ILE A 203 -0.22 -19.19 11.16
N GLU A 204 -0.96 -18.28 11.79
CA GLU A 204 -0.36 -17.16 12.54
C GLU A 204 0.53 -17.65 13.66
N GLN A 205 0.06 -18.66 14.42
CA GLN A 205 0.81 -19.24 15.53
C GLN A 205 2.12 -19.88 15.05
N HIS A 206 2.09 -20.56 13.90
CA HIS A 206 3.28 -21.12 13.27
C HIS A 206 4.25 -20.02 12.83
N CYS A 207 3.76 -18.94 12.22
CA CYS A 207 4.58 -17.80 11.85
C CYS A 207 5.23 -17.12 13.06
N TYR A 208 4.48 -16.91 14.15
CA TYR A 208 5.00 -16.30 15.38
C TYR A 208 6.07 -17.16 16.05
N LYS A 209 5.89 -18.50 16.05
CA LYS A 209 6.93 -19.42 16.53
C LYS A 209 8.17 -19.40 15.64
N ALA A 210 7.97 -19.32 14.32
CA ALA A 210 9.06 -19.30 13.34
C ALA A 210 9.88 -18.01 13.42
N ILE A 211 9.24 -16.83 13.49
CA ILE A 211 9.95 -15.54 13.44
C ILE A 211 10.83 -15.28 14.68
N LYS A 212 10.51 -15.93 15.81
CA LYS A 212 11.32 -15.89 17.02
C LYS A 212 12.65 -16.63 16.89
N GLN A 213 12.78 -17.56 15.95
CA GLN A 213 14.02 -18.29 15.73
C GLN A 213 15.13 -17.35 15.23
N GLN A 214 16.37 -17.61 15.65
CA GLN A 214 17.55 -16.92 15.12
C GLN A 214 17.66 -17.20 13.62
N GLY A 215 17.92 -16.16 12.82
CA GLY A 215 18.07 -16.34 11.37
C GLY A 215 16.80 -16.78 10.63
N ALA A 216 15.60 -16.60 11.20
CA ALA A 216 14.38 -17.14 10.62
C ALA A 216 14.15 -16.66 9.18
N LEU A 217 13.67 -17.57 8.32
CA LEU A 217 13.16 -17.25 6.99
C LEU A 217 11.74 -17.81 6.88
N ILE A 218 10.75 -16.94 6.69
CA ILE A 218 9.36 -17.29 6.44
C ILE A 218 9.03 -16.96 4.99
N ARG A 219 8.45 -17.92 4.27
CA ARG A 219 8.03 -17.76 2.88
C ARG A 219 6.52 -17.86 2.81
N ILE A 220 5.86 -16.76 2.49
CA ILE A 220 4.40 -16.72 2.33
C ILE A 220 4.09 -16.86 0.84
N LYS A 221 3.43 -17.96 0.48
CA LYS A 221 3.07 -18.25 -0.92
C LYS A 221 1.59 -18.56 -1.08
N ALA A 222 0.99 -17.94 -2.08
CA ALA A 222 -0.38 -18.19 -2.53
C ALA A 222 -0.61 -17.44 -3.84
N PRO A 223 -1.70 -17.75 -4.57
CA PRO A 223 -2.16 -16.91 -5.67
C PRO A 223 -2.30 -15.44 -5.27
N GLU A 224 -2.42 -14.57 -6.26
CA GLU A 224 -2.68 -13.16 -6.02
C GLU A 224 -3.93 -12.94 -5.16
N LYS A 225 -3.95 -11.81 -4.44
CA LYS A 225 -5.14 -11.35 -3.71
C LYS A 225 -5.66 -12.30 -2.60
N MET A 226 -4.85 -13.25 -2.14
CA MET A 226 -5.15 -14.20 -1.04
C MET A 226 -4.82 -13.68 0.37
N GLY A 227 -4.39 -12.43 0.52
CA GLY A 227 -4.05 -11.81 1.81
C GLY A 227 -2.62 -12.08 2.31
N LYS A 228 -1.67 -12.28 1.38
CA LYS A 228 -0.26 -12.51 1.70
C LYS A 228 0.38 -11.34 2.47
N THR A 229 0.28 -10.13 1.92
CA THR A 229 0.71 -8.87 2.55
C THR A 229 0.02 -8.64 3.89
N SER A 230 -1.26 -9.00 4.03
CA SER A 230 -1.98 -8.90 5.30
C SER A 230 -1.38 -9.79 6.38
N LEU A 231 -1.04 -11.06 6.05
CA LEU A 231 -0.34 -11.95 6.99
C LEU A 231 1.07 -11.44 7.30
N MET A 232 1.82 -10.96 6.31
CA MET A 232 3.13 -10.34 6.52
C MET A 232 3.04 -9.20 7.53
N ASN A 233 2.12 -8.25 7.34
CA ASN A 233 1.91 -7.12 8.24
C ASN A 233 1.54 -7.58 9.66
N ARG A 234 0.79 -8.67 9.78
CA ARG A 234 0.44 -9.29 11.06
C ARG A 234 1.69 -9.83 11.78
N ILE A 235 2.57 -10.54 11.07
CA ILE A 235 3.84 -11.05 11.61
C ILE A 235 4.75 -9.88 12.00
N LEU A 236 4.85 -8.84 11.18
CA LEU A 236 5.66 -7.66 11.48
C LEU A 236 5.13 -6.91 12.71
N SER A 237 3.81 -6.82 12.88
CA SER A 237 3.24 -6.25 14.11
C SER A 237 3.65 -7.04 15.35
N TYR A 238 3.50 -8.36 15.30
CA TYR A 238 3.95 -9.24 16.38
C TYR A 238 5.44 -9.11 16.68
N ALA A 239 6.27 -8.97 15.64
CA ALA A 239 7.72 -8.78 15.79
C ALA A 239 8.05 -7.44 16.44
N ARG A 240 7.38 -6.35 16.06
CA ARG A 240 7.53 -5.04 16.73
C ARG A 240 7.19 -5.12 18.21
N ASP A 241 6.10 -5.80 18.55
CA ASP A 241 5.67 -6.00 19.94
C ASP A 241 6.69 -6.87 20.73
N SER A 242 7.49 -7.68 20.03
CA SER A 242 8.59 -8.47 20.59
C SER A 242 9.95 -7.75 20.52
N SER A 243 9.96 -6.42 20.36
CA SER A 243 11.17 -5.56 20.32
C SER A 243 12.11 -5.77 19.12
N TYR A 244 11.60 -6.31 18.01
CA TYR A 244 12.33 -6.35 16.75
C TYR A 244 12.12 -5.04 15.98
N GLN A 245 13.18 -4.53 15.36
CA GLN A 245 13.04 -3.51 14.31
C GLN A 245 12.51 -4.19 13.04
N THR A 246 11.51 -3.61 12.39
CA THR A 246 10.87 -4.21 11.21
C THR A 246 10.98 -3.29 10.01
N ILE A 247 11.39 -3.83 8.88
CA ILE A 247 11.48 -3.14 7.60
C ILE A 247 10.68 -3.91 6.56
N THR A 248 9.97 -3.18 5.71
CA THR A 248 9.26 -3.75 4.56
C THR A 248 9.76 -3.09 3.29
N LEU A 249 10.22 -3.89 2.33
CA LEU A 249 10.60 -3.43 1.01
C LEU A 249 9.61 -4.00 -0.02
N SER A 250 9.03 -3.13 -0.83
CA SER A 250 8.32 -3.57 -2.04
C SER A 250 9.34 -3.80 -3.14
N CYS A 251 9.48 -5.05 -3.58
CA CYS A 251 10.37 -5.41 -4.67
C CYS A 251 9.96 -4.74 -5.99
N GLN A 252 8.69 -4.40 -6.17
CA GLN A 252 8.23 -3.61 -7.31
C GLN A 252 8.91 -2.23 -7.36
N SER A 253 9.11 -1.58 -6.20
CA SER A 253 9.80 -0.28 -6.13
C SER A 253 11.32 -0.36 -6.33
N LEU A 254 11.91 -1.55 -6.16
CA LEU A 254 13.36 -1.77 -6.30
C LEU A 254 13.78 -2.08 -7.74
N VAL A 255 12.81 -2.35 -8.61
CA VAL A 255 13.03 -2.81 -9.97
C VAL A 255 12.43 -1.77 -10.93
N ASP A 256 13.30 -1.06 -11.64
CA ASP A 256 12.93 -0.22 -12.78
C ASP A 256 13.56 -0.76 -14.07
N GLY A 257 13.23 -0.16 -15.23
CA GLY A 257 13.74 -0.63 -16.53
C GLY A 257 15.27 -0.68 -16.64
N THR A 258 16.00 0.12 -15.86
CA THR A 258 17.47 0.16 -15.86
C THR A 258 18.09 -0.80 -14.84
N VAL A 259 17.41 -1.05 -13.73
CA VAL A 259 17.84 -1.92 -12.63
C VAL A 259 17.50 -3.38 -12.93
N ALA A 260 16.37 -3.65 -13.58
CA ALA A 260 15.85 -4.98 -13.93
C ALA A 260 16.80 -5.85 -14.78
N THR A 261 17.78 -5.23 -15.44
CA THR A 261 18.70 -5.93 -16.35
C THR A 261 20.13 -6.03 -15.83
N ASP A 262 20.42 -5.47 -14.65
CA ASP A 262 21.76 -5.35 -14.08
C ASP A 262 21.78 -5.74 -12.59
N LEU A 263 22.28 -6.94 -12.32
CA LEU A 263 22.43 -7.48 -10.96
C LEU A 263 23.22 -6.56 -10.03
N LYS A 264 24.26 -5.88 -10.54
CA LYS A 264 25.10 -4.99 -9.74
C LYS A 264 24.31 -3.77 -9.29
N LYS A 265 23.57 -3.14 -10.21
CA LYS A 265 22.69 -2.01 -9.87
C LYS A 265 21.61 -2.42 -8.88
N PHE A 266 20.97 -3.57 -9.12
CA PHE A 266 19.93 -4.08 -8.25
C PHE A 266 20.44 -4.32 -6.82
N LEU A 267 21.53 -5.08 -6.64
CA LEU A 267 22.05 -5.38 -5.31
C LEU A 267 22.60 -4.14 -4.59
N ARG A 268 23.14 -3.16 -5.33
CA ARG A 268 23.53 -1.87 -4.74
C ARG A 268 22.33 -1.08 -4.26
N SER A 269 21.29 -0.96 -5.10
CA SER A 269 20.02 -0.32 -4.74
C SER A 269 19.42 -0.98 -3.50
N PHE A 270 19.30 -2.31 -3.52
CA PHE A 270 18.81 -3.10 -2.39
C PHE A 270 19.58 -2.80 -1.09
N CYS A 271 20.92 -2.81 -1.11
CA CYS A 271 21.73 -2.52 0.06
C CYS A 271 21.54 -1.09 0.58
N VAL A 272 21.44 -0.10 -0.31
CA VAL A 272 21.22 1.30 0.06
C VAL A 272 19.84 1.48 0.68
N VAL A 273 18.80 0.93 0.06
CA VAL A 273 17.42 1.05 0.54
C VAL A 273 17.28 0.39 1.92
N VAL A 274 17.84 -0.81 2.13
CA VAL A 274 17.86 -1.43 3.47
C VAL A 274 18.57 -0.54 4.49
N GLY A 275 19.72 0.05 4.14
CA GLY A 275 20.44 0.97 5.03
C GLY A 275 19.63 2.22 5.39
N ASN A 276 18.96 2.82 4.41
CA ASN A 276 18.11 4.00 4.62
C ASN A 276 16.90 3.69 5.52
N GLU A 277 16.23 2.55 5.31
CA GLU A 277 15.12 2.10 6.16
C GLU A 277 15.56 1.74 7.58
N LEU A 278 16.83 1.37 7.78
CA LEU A 278 17.44 1.20 9.09
C LEU A 278 17.81 2.54 9.76
N GLY A 279 17.70 3.67 9.06
CA GLY A 279 18.13 4.99 9.54
C GLY A 279 19.65 5.17 9.53
N LEU A 280 20.38 4.37 8.74
CA LEU A 280 21.84 4.42 8.64
C LEU A 280 22.28 5.26 7.44
N ALA A 281 23.40 5.99 7.59
CA ALA A 281 23.99 6.72 6.48
C ALA A 281 24.42 5.77 5.35
N ASN A 282 24.29 6.19 4.09
CA ASN A 282 24.76 5.39 2.96
C ASN A 282 26.30 5.39 2.90
N LYS A 283 26.90 4.23 3.22
CA LYS A 283 28.36 4.01 3.12
C LYS A 283 28.72 2.94 2.09
N LEU A 284 27.80 2.54 1.21
CA LEU A 284 28.00 1.37 0.36
C LEU A 284 29.29 1.44 -0.48
N ASN A 285 29.66 2.62 -0.97
CA ASN A 285 30.87 2.81 -1.78
C ASN A 285 32.17 2.46 -1.02
N GLU A 286 32.20 2.61 0.30
CA GLU A 286 33.38 2.28 1.12
C GLU A 286 33.56 0.76 1.27
N TYR A 287 32.48 -0.01 1.12
CA TYR A 287 32.44 -1.46 1.35
C TYR A 287 32.27 -2.27 0.05
N TRP A 288 32.17 -1.61 -1.11
CA TRP A 288 31.90 -2.26 -2.39
C TRP A 288 33.15 -2.32 -3.26
N ASP A 289 33.71 -3.51 -3.44
CA ASP A 289 34.84 -3.76 -4.32
C ASP A 289 34.38 -4.27 -5.69
N ASN A 290 34.83 -3.63 -6.76
CA ASN A 290 34.48 -4.03 -8.13
C ASN A 290 35.19 -5.31 -8.60
N GLN A 291 36.18 -5.82 -7.86
CA GLN A 291 36.92 -7.04 -8.18
C GLN A 291 36.23 -8.32 -7.68
N VAL A 292 35.26 -8.20 -6.76
CA VAL A 292 34.55 -9.34 -6.15
C VAL A 292 33.09 -9.42 -6.62
N SER A 293 32.46 -10.58 -6.41
CA SER A 293 31.08 -10.79 -6.83
C SER A 293 30.09 -9.88 -6.10
N CYS A 294 29.01 -9.48 -6.77
CA CYS A 294 27.99 -8.61 -6.18
C CYS A 294 27.33 -9.23 -4.94
N ASN A 295 27.16 -10.55 -4.92
CA ASN A 295 26.66 -11.29 -3.76
C ASN A 295 27.64 -11.25 -2.58
N TYR A 296 28.95 -11.33 -2.84
CA TYR A 296 29.95 -11.15 -1.79
C TYR A 296 29.91 -9.73 -1.21
N ASN A 297 29.88 -8.69 -2.07
CA ASN A 297 29.80 -7.30 -1.62
C ASN A 297 28.56 -7.04 -0.76
N SER A 298 27.40 -7.50 -1.22
CA SER A 298 26.13 -7.34 -0.48
C SER A 298 26.21 -8.01 0.89
N ARG A 299 26.71 -9.25 0.93
CA ARG A 299 26.94 -9.98 2.19
C ARG A 299 27.91 -9.24 3.10
N TYR A 300 29.03 -8.76 2.56
CA TYR A 300 30.06 -8.06 3.31
C TYR A 300 29.52 -6.75 3.92
N TYR A 301 28.75 -5.98 3.16
CA TYR A 301 28.12 -4.75 3.62
C TYR A 301 27.12 -5.00 4.76
N PHE A 302 26.28 -6.04 4.64
CA PHE A 302 25.38 -6.45 5.73
C PHE A 302 26.18 -6.85 6.98
N GLN A 303 27.19 -7.69 6.81
CA GLN A 303 27.95 -8.27 7.91
C GLN A 303 28.83 -7.25 8.64
N LYS A 304 29.43 -6.29 7.93
CA LYS A 304 30.42 -5.34 8.48
C LYS A 304 29.87 -3.96 8.78
N TYR A 305 28.78 -3.56 8.13
CA TYR A 305 28.18 -2.25 8.34
C TYR A 305 26.76 -2.32 8.89
N LEU A 306 25.80 -2.92 8.17
CA LEU A 306 24.40 -2.83 8.57
C LEU A 306 24.11 -3.52 9.90
N LEU A 307 24.43 -4.81 10.02
CA LEU A 307 24.09 -5.62 11.21
C LEU A 307 24.88 -5.24 12.49
N PRO A 308 26.14 -4.76 12.41
CA PRO A 308 26.84 -4.23 13.57
C PRO A 308 26.25 -2.91 14.09
N ASN A 309 25.70 -2.06 13.23
CA ASN A 309 25.19 -0.72 13.60
C ASN A 309 23.71 -0.71 14.03
N ILE A 310 23.09 -1.88 14.20
CA ILE A 310 21.73 -2.02 14.72
C ILE A 310 21.73 -2.54 16.16
N ALA A 311 20.94 -1.89 17.01
CA ALA A 311 20.81 -2.23 18.43
C ALA A 311 19.97 -3.50 18.66
N SER A 312 18.87 -3.65 17.91
CA SER A 312 17.94 -4.78 18.01
C SER A 312 18.00 -5.69 16.78
N PRO A 313 17.67 -6.99 16.93
CA PRO A 313 17.19 -7.85 15.84
C PRO A 313 16.32 -7.14 14.80
N ILE A 314 16.56 -7.43 13.51
CA ILE A 314 15.74 -6.91 12.42
C ILE A 314 14.91 -8.02 11.75
N VAL A 315 13.68 -7.70 11.39
CA VAL A 315 12.85 -8.47 10.45
C VAL A 315 12.75 -7.68 9.15
N LEU A 316 13.38 -8.18 8.09
CA LEU A 316 13.29 -7.65 6.75
C LEU A 316 12.23 -8.44 5.97
N ALA A 317 11.12 -7.77 5.66
CA ALA A 317 10.08 -8.31 4.81
C ALA A 317 10.25 -7.80 3.37
N LEU A 318 10.22 -8.74 2.43
CA LEU A 318 10.25 -8.48 1.00
C LEU A 318 8.85 -8.80 0.46
N ASP A 319 8.13 -7.76 0.06
CA ASP A 319 6.83 -7.88 -0.59
C ASP A 319 6.97 -7.83 -2.11
N ASP A 320 6.02 -8.45 -2.82
CA ASP A 320 5.97 -8.47 -4.29
C ASP A 320 7.27 -8.98 -4.95
N VAL A 321 7.93 -9.98 -4.37
CA VAL A 321 9.20 -10.52 -4.88
C VAL A 321 9.06 -11.13 -6.28
N ASP A 322 7.82 -11.39 -6.68
CA ASP A 322 7.38 -11.69 -8.03
C ASP A 322 8.04 -10.79 -9.09
N SER A 323 8.09 -9.47 -8.86
CA SER A 323 8.69 -8.52 -9.81
C SER A 323 10.18 -8.79 -10.06
N VAL A 324 10.91 -9.27 -9.05
CA VAL A 324 12.33 -9.64 -9.21
C VAL A 324 12.45 -10.98 -9.92
N PHE A 325 11.53 -11.91 -9.66
CA PHE A 325 11.56 -13.26 -10.22
C PHE A 325 11.23 -13.29 -11.72
N GLU A 326 10.52 -12.28 -12.23
CA GLU A 326 10.30 -12.08 -13.67
C GLU A 326 11.59 -11.76 -14.43
N HIS A 327 12.66 -11.36 -13.75
CA HIS A 327 13.93 -10.98 -14.38
C HIS A 327 15.00 -12.07 -14.24
N PRO A 328 15.25 -12.88 -15.30
CA PRO A 328 16.15 -14.04 -15.23
C PRO A 328 17.61 -13.68 -14.96
N LYS A 329 18.04 -12.43 -15.25
CA LYS A 329 19.39 -11.94 -14.98
C LYS A 329 19.66 -11.63 -13.50
N ILE A 330 18.62 -11.48 -12.69
CA ILE A 330 18.72 -11.04 -11.28
C ILE A 330 18.21 -12.11 -10.34
N ALA A 331 17.06 -12.73 -10.66
CA ALA A 331 16.36 -13.64 -9.77
C ALA A 331 17.23 -14.77 -9.19
N PRO A 332 18.04 -15.51 -9.98
CA PRO A 332 18.83 -16.62 -9.44
C PRO A 332 19.84 -16.16 -8.39
N ASP A 333 20.56 -15.07 -8.65
CA ASP A 333 21.60 -14.58 -7.76
C ASP A 333 21.05 -13.86 -6.53
N PHE A 334 19.92 -13.17 -6.65
CA PHE A 334 19.22 -12.62 -5.49
C PHE A 334 18.70 -13.73 -4.57
N CYS A 335 18.15 -14.81 -5.13
CA CYS A 335 17.75 -15.97 -4.33
C CYS A 335 18.93 -16.64 -3.64
N LYS A 336 20.09 -16.76 -4.31
CA LYS A 336 21.33 -17.23 -3.66
C LYS A 336 21.71 -16.33 -2.50
N PHE A 337 21.60 -15.00 -2.64
CA PHE A 337 21.86 -14.07 -1.54
C PHE A 337 20.92 -14.32 -0.34
N LEU A 338 19.61 -14.42 -0.56
CA LEU A 338 18.65 -14.69 0.52
C LEU A 338 18.91 -16.04 1.21
N ARG A 339 19.21 -17.09 0.43
CA ARG A 339 19.61 -18.41 0.96
C ARG A 339 20.86 -18.30 1.82
N ASN A 340 21.90 -17.61 1.31
CA ASN A 340 23.16 -17.43 2.05
C ASN A 340 22.93 -16.73 3.39
N CYS A 341 22.05 -15.72 3.45
CA CYS A 341 21.72 -15.04 4.71
C CYS A 341 21.14 -16.02 5.74
N TYR A 342 20.20 -16.87 5.33
CA TYR A 342 19.60 -17.90 6.18
C TYR A 342 20.60 -18.97 6.60
N ASP A 343 21.41 -19.47 5.66
CA ASP A 343 22.40 -20.53 5.94
C ASP A 343 23.47 -20.02 6.90
N LEU A 344 23.97 -18.78 6.71
CA LEU A 344 24.95 -18.17 7.61
C LEU A 344 24.41 -18.07 9.03
N ALA A 345 23.17 -17.63 9.21
CA ALA A 345 22.57 -17.53 10.54
C ALA A 345 22.44 -18.88 11.28
N LYS A 346 22.69 -20.02 10.60
CA LYS A 346 22.65 -21.37 11.17
C LYS A 346 24.01 -22.05 11.32
N ARG A 347 25.09 -21.44 10.85
CA ARG A 347 26.44 -22.05 10.88
C ARG A 347 27.07 -22.08 12.26
N GLY A 348 26.78 -21.07 13.10
CA GLY A 348 27.31 -20.99 14.47
C GLY A 348 28.80 -20.65 14.58
N ASP A 349 29.48 -20.31 13.48
CA ASP A 349 30.85 -19.79 13.51
C ASP A 349 30.89 -18.30 13.91
N SER A 350 32.05 -17.83 14.38
CA SER A 350 32.23 -16.46 14.90
C SER A 350 31.92 -15.35 13.88
N ASN A 351 32.04 -15.63 12.58
CA ASN A 351 31.69 -14.69 11.52
C ASN A 351 30.20 -14.73 11.18
N SER A 352 29.51 -15.79 11.56
CA SER A 352 28.12 -16.07 11.21
C SER A 352 27.10 -15.65 12.28
N ILE A 353 27.53 -15.51 13.54
CA ILE A 353 26.65 -15.16 14.67
C ILE A 353 25.92 -13.81 14.48
N ILE A 354 26.53 -12.87 13.76
CA ILE A 354 25.90 -11.57 13.46
C ILE A 354 24.66 -11.74 12.58
N TRP A 355 24.60 -12.78 11.74
CA TRP A 355 23.46 -13.07 10.87
C TRP A 355 22.26 -13.61 11.64
N GLU A 356 22.45 -14.09 12.87
CA GLU A 356 21.33 -14.41 13.76
C GLU A 356 20.47 -13.18 14.03
N LYS A 357 21.00 -11.95 13.90
CA LYS A 357 20.25 -10.69 14.01
C LYS A 357 19.28 -10.45 12.85
N LEU A 358 19.41 -11.12 11.71
CA LEU A 358 18.57 -10.90 10.53
C LEU A 358 17.50 -11.98 10.39
N ARG A 359 16.23 -11.57 10.30
CA ARG A 359 15.07 -12.42 10.03
C ARG A 359 14.47 -11.97 8.71
N LEU A 360 13.99 -12.91 7.91
CA LEU A 360 13.48 -12.68 6.58
C LEU A 360 12.03 -13.13 6.46
N ILE A 361 11.20 -12.29 5.85
CA ILE A 361 9.88 -12.68 5.33
C ILE A 361 9.92 -12.45 3.82
N VAL A 362 9.60 -13.48 3.05
CA VAL A 362 9.56 -13.40 1.58
C VAL A 362 8.14 -13.69 1.14
N VAL A 363 7.48 -12.69 0.57
CA VAL A 363 6.14 -12.82 0.01
C VAL A 363 6.25 -12.97 -1.49
N HIS A 364 5.68 -14.05 -2.03
CA HIS A 364 5.65 -14.26 -3.47
C HIS A 364 4.38 -14.99 -3.89
N SER A 365 3.96 -14.74 -5.12
CA SER A 365 2.84 -15.40 -5.76
C SER A 365 3.26 -16.75 -6.32
N THR A 366 2.27 -17.59 -6.59
CA THR A 366 2.51 -18.94 -7.11
C THR A 366 2.76 -18.97 -8.62
N GLU A 367 2.54 -17.85 -9.31
CA GLU A 367 2.47 -17.72 -10.77
C GLU A 367 3.86 -17.58 -11.45
N VAL A 368 4.80 -16.90 -10.80
CA VAL A 368 6.06 -16.47 -11.44
C VAL A 368 7.07 -17.60 -11.67
N TYR A 369 6.89 -18.77 -11.04
CA TYR A 369 7.76 -19.95 -11.23
C TYR A 369 7.53 -20.70 -12.56
N ALA A 370 7.02 -20.04 -13.60
CA ALA A 370 6.98 -20.61 -14.94
C ALA A 370 8.33 -20.43 -15.67
N SER A 371 9.07 -19.35 -15.39
CA SER A 371 10.36 -19.03 -16.02
C SER A 371 11.57 -19.62 -15.27
N LEU A 372 11.45 -19.79 -13.96
CA LEU A 372 12.43 -20.47 -13.11
C LEU A 372 12.06 -21.95 -13.04
N ASP A 373 12.67 -22.75 -13.90
CA ASP A 373 12.66 -24.22 -13.98
C ASP A 373 11.66 -24.90 -13.02
N ILE A 374 10.58 -25.46 -13.59
CA ILE A 374 9.30 -25.88 -12.95
C ILE A 374 9.47 -26.79 -11.71
N ASN A 375 10.66 -27.36 -11.52
CA ASN A 375 11.03 -28.29 -10.46
C ASN A 375 11.98 -27.71 -9.39
N ASN A 376 12.58 -26.53 -9.60
CA ASN A 376 13.60 -25.96 -8.72
C ASN A 376 13.25 -24.52 -8.30
N SER A 377 12.48 -24.38 -7.21
CA SER A 377 12.40 -23.08 -6.53
C SER A 377 13.82 -22.68 -6.10
N PRO A 378 14.33 -21.49 -6.42
CA PRO A 378 15.66 -21.05 -5.99
C PRO A 378 15.82 -20.98 -4.46
N LEU A 379 14.70 -20.98 -3.72
CA LEU A 379 14.65 -21.08 -2.26
C LEU A 379 14.10 -22.44 -1.78
N ALA A 380 14.04 -23.47 -2.64
CA ALA A 380 13.61 -24.81 -2.27
C ALA A 380 14.36 -25.31 -1.03
N ASN A 381 13.62 -25.90 -0.09
CA ASN A 381 14.09 -26.42 1.19
C ASN A 381 14.71 -25.39 2.15
N VAL A 382 14.51 -24.08 1.90
CA VAL A 382 14.96 -23.00 2.78
C VAL A 382 13.78 -22.38 3.52
N GLY A 383 13.90 -22.28 4.86
CA GLY A 383 12.93 -21.61 5.73
C GLY A 383 11.60 -22.35 5.93
N VAL A 384 10.68 -21.68 6.61
CA VAL A 384 9.31 -22.16 6.84
C VAL A 384 8.42 -21.70 5.69
N ILE A 385 7.72 -22.62 5.05
CA ILE A 385 6.81 -22.34 3.94
C ILE A 385 5.37 -22.26 4.46
N ILE A 386 4.70 -21.15 4.18
CA ILE A 386 3.31 -20.90 4.52
C ILE A 386 2.48 -20.83 3.24
N ASN A 387 1.57 -21.79 3.08
CA ASN A 387 0.55 -21.75 2.04
C ASN A 387 -0.71 -21.10 2.62
N LEU A 388 -1.19 -20.03 2.00
CA LEU A 388 -2.43 -19.39 2.43
C LEU A 388 -3.65 -20.04 1.76
N PRO A 389 -4.54 -20.68 2.54
CA PRO A 389 -5.80 -21.20 2.01
C PRO A 389 -6.84 -20.08 1.86
N GLU A 390 -7.95 -20.43 1.21
CA GLU A 390 -9.18 -19.64 1.24
C GLU A 390 -9.78 -19.56 2.66
N PHE A 391 -10.68 -18.61 2.85
CA PHE A 391 -11.48 -18.52 4.06
C PHE A 391 -12.50 -19.65 4.16
N THR A 392 -12.63 -20.21 5.36
CA THR A 392 -13.71 -21.13 5.71
C THR A 392 -15.02 -20.39 5.96
N LEU A 393 -16.13 -21.13 6.02
CA LEU A 393 -17.45 -20.57 6.34
C LEU A 393 -17.44 -19.79 7.67
N ASP A 394 -16.84 -20.33 8.72
CA ASP A 394 -16.68 -19.65 10.01
C ASP A 394 -15.89 -18.33 9.87
N GLN A 395 -14.82 -18.34 9.08
CA GLN A 395 -14.01 -17.14 8.86
C GLN A 395 -14.78 -16.04 8.13
N VAL A 396 -15.57 -16.38 7.11
CA VAL A 396 -16.42 -15.42 6.42
C VAL A 396 -17.54 -14.92 7.34
N GLN A 397 -18.17 -15.79 8.14
CA GLN A 397 -19.17 -15.40 9.14
C GLN A 397 -18.60 -14.42 10.17
N ARG A 398 -17.37 -14.66 10.65
CA ARG A 398 -16.69 -13.71 11.54
C ARG A 398 -16.45 -12.39 10.83
N LEU A 399 -16.00 -12.38 9.58
CA LEU A 399 -15.80 -11.17 8.81
C LEU A 399 -17.11 -10.37 8.64
N VAL A 400 -18.19 -11.03 8.23
CA VAL A 400 -19.54 -10.45 8.12
C VAL A 400 -19.98 -9.76 9.42
N LYS A 401 -19.75 -10.38 10.57
CA LYS A 401 -20.04 -9.76 11.88
C LYS A 401 -19.22 -8.49 12.12
N ARG A 402 -17.95 -8.46 11.70
CA ARG A 402 -17.10 -7.26 11.82
C ARG A 402 -17.55 -6.12 10.90
N TYR A 403 -18.13 -6.46 9.75
CA TYR A 403 -18.84 -5.52 8.87
C TYR A 403 -20.19 -5.03 9.43
N ARG A 404 -20.62 -5.54 10.59
CA ARG A 404 -21.92 -5.25 11.21
C ARG A 404 -23.07 -5.51 10.23
N LEU A 405 -23.04 -6.68 9.59
CA LEU A 405 -24.09 -7.17 8.70
C LEU A 405 -24.82 -8.32 9.40
N ASP A 406 -26.14 -8.21 9.51
CA ASP A 406 -27.00 -9.22 10.15
C ASP A 406 -27.35 -10.34 9.17
N TRP A 407 -26.33 -11.06 8.69
CA TRP A 407 -26.51 -12.18 7.77
C TRP A 407 -26.59 -13.51 8.50
N THR A 408 -27.52 -14.35 8.04
CA THR A 408 -27.61 -15.75 8.47
C THR A 408 -26.52 -16.60 7.82
N ALA A 409 -26.25 -17.78 8.38
CA ALA A 409 -25.31 -18.76 7.79
C ALA A 409 -25.65 -19.06 6.32
N SER A 410 -26.93 -19.24 6.01
CA SER A 410 -27.41 -19.47 4.64
C SER A 410 -27.04 -18.34 3.66
N ARG A 411 -27.08 -17.06 4.08
CA ARG A 411 -26.62 -15.95 3.22
C ARG A 411 -25.12 -15.99 2.98
N VAL A 412 -24.34 -16.38 3.98
CA VAL A 412 -22.90 -16.55 3.83
C VAL A 412 -22.59 -17.72 2.88
N GLU A 413 -23.33 -18.82 2.98
CA GLU A 413 -23.22 -19.97 2.07
C GLU A 413 -23.56 -19.57 0.63
N GLN A 414 -24.61 -18.77 0.41
CA GLN A 414 -24.96 -18.23 -0.92
C GLN A 414 -23.83 -17.37 -1.50
N LEU A 415 -23.22 -16.50 -0.69
CA LEU A 415 -22.06 -15.73 -1.11
C LEU A 415 -20.88 -16.65 -1.47
N MET A 416 -20.54 -17.58 -0.57
CA MET A 416 -19.41 -18.49 -0.77
C MET A 416 -19.62 -19.47 -1.93
N ALA A 417 -20.86 -19.85 -2.24
CA ALA A 417 -21.14 -20.62 -3.45
C ALA A 417 -20.71 -19.84 -4.71
N MET A 418 -20.93 -18.52 -4.72
CA MET A 418 -20.56 -17.67 -5.84
C MET A 418 -19.06 -17.37 -5.89
N VAL A 419 -18.46 -16.91 -4.79
CA VAL A 419 -17.08 -16.37 -4.80
C VAL A 419 -16.04 -17.27 -4.13
N GLY A 420 -16.45 -18.42 -3.61
CA GLY A 420 -15.62 -19.27 -2.76
C GLY A 420 -15.27 -18.61 -1.43
N GLY A 421 -14.15 -19.05 -0.84
CA GLY A 421 -13.55 -18.37 0.31
C GLY A 421 -12.48 -17.35 -0.10
N HIS A 422 -12.50 -16.85 -1.33
CA HIS A 422 -11.45 -16.00 -1.85
C HIS A 422 -11.39 -14.65 -1.11
N PRO A 423 -10.28 -14.30 -0.42
CA PRO A 423 -10.24 -13.13 0.47
C PRO A 423 -10.62 -11.79 -0.18
N LEU A 424 -10.08 -11.49 -1.37
CA LEU A 424 -10.47 -10.27 -2.10
C LEU A 424 -11.94 -10.28 -2.49
N LEU A 425 -12.43 -11.33 -3.17
CA LEU A 425 -13.81 -11.37 -3.64
C LEU A 425 -14.80 -11.25 -2.46
N VAL A 426 -14.55 -11.98 -1.37
CA VAL A 426 -15.35 -11.88 -0.14
C VAL A 426 -15.32 -10.45 0.39
N LYS A 427 -14.15 -9.83 0.52
CA LYS A 427 -14.02 -8.45 1.02
C LYS A 427 -14.76 -7.46 0.13
N THR A 428 -14.52 -7.47 -1.18
CA THR A 428 -15.20 -6.61 -2.17
C THR A 428 -16.71 -6.78 -2.11
N SER A 429 -17.19 -8.01 -1.84
CA SER A 429 -18.62 -8.28 -1.70
C SER A 429 -19.21 -7.60 -0.46
N LEU A 430 -18.53 -7.72 0.69
CA LEU A 430 -18.97 -7.12 1.94
C LEU A 430 -18.87 -5.60 1.91
N ASP A 431 -17.79 -5.06 1.34
CA ASP A 431 -17.62 -3.62 1.10
C ASP A 431 -18.76 -3.07 0.25
N TRP A 432 -19.11 -3.75 -0.86
CA TRP A 432 -20.18 -3.32 -1.74
C TRP A 432 -21.55 -3.33 -1.06
N VAL A 433 -21.90 -4.42 -0.37
CA VAL A 433 -23.17 -4.51 0.38
C VAL A 433 -23.25 -3.42 1.44
N LYS A 434 -22.16 -3.19 2.18
CA LYS A 434 -22.15 -2.25 3.30
C LYS A 434 -22.20 -0.79 2.82
N LEU A 435 -21.37 -0.43 1.83
CA LEU A 435 -21.21 0.95 1.36
C LEU A 435 -22.34 1.38 0.42
N GLN A 436 -22.79 0.49 -0.47
CA GLN A 436 -23.80 0.81 -1.48
C GLN A 436 -25.23 0.51 -1.01
N GLN A 437 -25.40 -0.05 0.20
CA GLN A 437 -26.70 -0.46 0.77
C GLN A 437 -27.51 -1.39 -0.15
N LYS A 438 -26.81 -2.20 -0.96
CA LYS A 438 -27.43 -3.15 -1.90
C LYS A 438 -27.59 -4.54 -1.29
N THR A 439 -28.50 -5.31 -1.85
CA THR A 439 -28.82 -6.66 -1.37
C THR A 439 -27.86 -7.72 -1.91
N LEU A 440 -27.73 -8.84 -1.19
CA LEU A 440 -26.96 -9.99 -1.69
C LEU A 440 -27.50 -10.51 -3.03
N LYS A 441 -28.81 -10.46 -3.26
CA LYS A 441 -29.41 -10.91 -4.52
C LYS A 441 -28.91 -10.09 -5.72
N GLU A 442 -28.86 -8.76 -5.57
CA GLU A 442 -28.33 -7.87 -6.61
C GLU A 442 -26.83 -8.11 -6.84
N LEU A 443 -26.06 -8.39 -5.77
CA LEU A 443 -24.66 -8.76 -5.89
C LEU A 443 -24.50 -10.01 -6.75
N LEU A 444 -25.21 -11.08 -6.43
CA LEU A 444 -25.09 -12.37 -7.11
C LEU A 444 -25.49 -12.27 -8.59
N GLN A 445 -26.48 -11.45 -8.93
CA GLN A 445 -26.90 -11.23 -10.32
C GLN A 445 -25.87 -10.42 -11.14
N ALA A 446 -25.25 -9.41 -10.53
CA ALA A 446 -24.28 -8.55 -11.21
C ALA A 446 -22.85 -9.11 -11.19
N ALA A 447 -22.54 -10.03 -10.27
CA ALA A 447 -21.19 -10.54 -10.05
C ALA A 447 -20.48 -11.09 -11.29
N PRO A 448 -21.11 -11.95 -12.14
CA PRO A 448 -20.43 -12.58 -13.27
C PRO A 448 -20.50 -11.75 -14.56
N THR A 449 -20.84 -10.45 -14.49
CA THR A 449 -20.97 -9.60 -15.68
C THR A 449 -19.74 -8.71 -15.89
N ALA A 450 -19.51 -8.27 -17.12
CA ALA A 450 -18.44 -7.32 -17.44
C ALA A 450 -18.59 -5.94 -16.77
N SER A 451 -19.78 -5.60 -16.25
CA SER A 451 -20.06 -4.40 -15.46
C SER A 451 -20.13 -4.67 -13.94
N GLY A 452 -19.90 -5.93 -13.53
CA GLY A 452 -19.95 -6.37 -12.16
C GLY A 452 -18.81 -5.83 -11.30
N ILE A 453 -18.96 -5.97 -9.99
CA ILE A 453 -17.99 -5.49 -8.98
C ILE A 453 -16.63 -6.20 -9.05
N PHE A 454 -16.56 -7.33 -9.77
CA PHE A 454 -15.34 -8.11 -9.97
C PHE A 454 -14.74 -7.93 -11.37
N SER A 455 -15.28 -7.02 -12.19
CA SER A 455 -14.91 -6.87 -13.59
C SER A 455 -13.41 -6.66 -13.81
N ASP A 456 -12.75 -5.83 -13.01
CA ASP A 456 -11.31 -5.59 -13.14
C ASP A 456 -10.48 -6.84 -12.80
N HIS A 457 -10.84 -7.55 -11.72
CA HIS A 457 -10.19 -8.83 -11.33
C HIS A 457 -10.38 -9.92 -12.40
N LEU A 458 -11.58 -10.02 -12.95
CA LEU A 458 -11.89 -11.00 -14.00
C LEU A 458 -11.19 -10.66 -15.32
N ARG A 459 -11.04 -9.37 -15.65
CA ARG A 459 -10.30 -8.89 -16.81
C ARG A 459 -8.82 -9.20 -16.70
N GLU A 460 -8.21 -8.95 -15.55
CA GLU A 460 -6.80 -9.29 -15.27
C GLU A 460 -6.54 -10.80 -15.45
N LEU A 461 -7.42 -11.65 -14.92
CA LEU A 461 -7.35 -13.11 -15.13
C LEU A 461 -7.54 -13.51 -16.60
N TRP A 462 -8.42 -12.82 -17.32
CA TRP A 462 -8.65 -13.06 -18.75
C TRP A 462 -7.41 -12.69 -19.59
N GLU A 463 -6.81 -11.52 -19.35
CA GLU A 463 -5.58 -11.07 -20.03
C GLU A 463 -4.43 -12.06 -19.79
N ASN A 464 -4.31 -12.58 -18.57
CA ASN A 464 -3.33 -13.62 -18.23
C ASN A 464 -3.52 -14.94 -18.99
N LEU A 465 -4.77 -15.32 -19.28
CA LEU A 465 -5.10 -16.48 -20.10
C LEU A 465 -4.90 -16.20 -21.60
N GLU A 466 -5.21 -15.00 -22.07
CA GLU A 466 -5.06 -14.60 -23.47
C GLU A 466 -3.59 -14.73 -23.92
N ASN A 467 -2.66 -14.35 -23.04
CA ASN A 467 -1.24 -14.48 -23.26
C ASN A 467 -0.73 -15.95 -23.26
N LYS A 468 -1.58 -16.94 -22.94
CA LYS A 468 -1.22 -18.37 -22.81
C LYS A 468 -2.29 -19.29 -23.44
N PRO A 469 -2.29 -19.48 -24.77
CA PRO A 469 -3.36 -20.18 -25.50
C PRO A 469 -3.64 -21.61 -25.01
N GLU A 470 -2.60 -22.34 -24.59
CA GLU A 470 -2.74 -23.69 -24.04
C GLU A 470 -3.51 -23.71 -22.71
N LEU A 471 -3.25 -22.74 -21.83
CA LEU A 471 -3.97 -22.60 -20.55
C LEU A 471 -5.39 -22.10 -20.78
N LYS A 472 -5.59 -21.19 -21.73
CA LYS A 472 -6.92 -20.73 -22.15
C LYS A 472 -7.79 -21.92 -22.58
N THR A 473 -7.25 -22.76 -23.47
CA THR A 473 -7.95 -23.95 -23.97
C THR A 473 -8.24 -24.96 -22.84
N ALA A 474 -7.26 -25.21 -21.97
CA ALA A 474 -7.43 -26.11 -20.83
C ALA A 474 -8.50 -25.61 -19.85
N PHE A 475 -8.48 -24.33 -19.51
CA PHE A 475 -9.45 -23.74 -18.58
C PHE A 475 -10.85 -23.65 -19.18
N SER A 476 -10.95 -23.37 -20.49
CA SER A 476 -12.20 -23.37 -21.26
C SER A 476 -12.91 -24.74 -21.22
N LYS A 477 -12.15 -25.85 -21.13
CA LYS A 477 -12.71 -27.19 -20.87
C LYS A 477 -13.23 -27.33 -19.43
N VAL A 478 -12.45 -26.86 -18.46
CA VAL A 478 -12.79 -26.97 -17.02
C VAL A 478 -14.08 -26.22 -16.66
N VAL A 479 -14.30 -25.03 -17.23
CA VAL A 479 -15.51 -24.23 -16.91
C VAL A 479 -16.79 -24.80 -17.51
N ARG A 480 -16.70 -25.47 -18.67
CA ARG A 480 -17.83 -26.12 -19.35
C ARG A 480 -18.13 -27.54 -18.85
N ALA A 481 -17.28 -28.08 -17.98
CA ALA A 481 -17.43 -29.44 -17.47
C ALA A 481 -18.48 -29.52 -16.37
N ASP A 482 -19.40 -30.47 -16.48
CA ASP A 482 -20.39 -30.75 -15.45
C ASP A 482 -19.76 -31.49 -14.26
N GLU A 483 -20.46 -31.52 -13.12
CA GLU A 483 -19.97 -32.20 -11.91
C GLU A 483 -19.76 -33.71 -12.13
N ASP A 484 -20.51 -34.29 -13.07
CA ASP A 484 -20.47 -35.70 -13.44
C ASP A 484 -19.39 -36.05 -14.49
N ASP A 485 -18.76 -35.05 -15.12
CA ASP A 485 -17.66 -35.24 -16.10
C ASP A 485 -16.41 -34.42 -15.72
N PRO A 486 -15.66 -34.86 -14.70
CA PRO A 486 -14.54 -34.08 -14.19
C PRO A 486 -13.36 -34.08 -15.17
N VAL A 487 -12.83 -32.88 -15.47
CA VAL A 487 -11.75 -32.72 -16.46
C VAL A 487 -10.39 -33.08 -15.86
N GLN A 488 -9.76 -34.10 -16.42
CA GLN A 488 -8.36 -34.40 -16.14
C GLN A 488 -7.47 -33.54 -17.04
N LEU A 489 -6.70 -32.65 -16.41
CA LEU A 489 -5.70 -31.84 -17.09
C LEU A 489 -4.32 -32.50 -17.01
N ASN A 490 -3.45 -32.20 -17.97
CA ASN A 490 -2.06 -32.59 -17.83
C ASN A 490 -1.42 -31.88 -16.60
N PRO A 491 -0.42 -32.46 -15.94
CA PRO A 491 0.13 -31.91 -14.70
C PRO A 491 0.67 -30.48 -14.81
N ILE A 492 1.19 -30.10 -15.97
CA ILE A 492 1.76 -28.76 -16.22
C ILE A 492 0.64 -27.71 -16.27
N GLN A 493 -0.42 -27.99 -17.03
CA GLN A 493 -1.61 -27.15 -17.13
C GLN A 493 -2.35 -27.07 -15.79
N ALA A 494 -2.57 -28.21 -15.13
CA ALA A 494 -3.22 -28.28 -13.82
C ALA A 494 -2.50 -27.40 -12.78
N LYS A 495 -1.17 -27.56 -12.68
CA LYS A 495 -0.34 -26.77 -11.76
C LYS A 495 -0.34 -25.29 -12.14
N SER A 496 -0.29 -24.95 -13.42
CA SER A 496 -0.27 -23.56 -13.88
C SER A 496 -1.59 -22.84 -13.62
N LEU A 497 -2.74 -23.47 -13.92
CA LEU A 497 -4.06 -22.92 -13.61
C LEU A 497 -4.31 -22.82 -12.09
N GLN A 498 -3.82 -23.78 -11.31
CA GLN A 498 -3.90 -23.72 -9.85
C GLN A 498 -3.07 -22.55 -9.30
N ARG A 499 -1.89 -22.29 -9.89
CA ARG A 499 -1.00 -21.17 -9.54
C ARG A 499 -1.63 -19.82 -9.85
N LEU A 500 -2.33 -19.69 -10.98
CA LEU A 500 -3.17 -18.52 -11.37
C LEU A 500 -4.40 -18.32 -10.47
N GLY A 501 -4.67 -19.27 -9.57
CA GLY A 501 -5.85 -19.20 -8.71
C GLY A 501 -7.18 -19.51 -9.42
N LEU A 502 -7.17 -20.07 -10.63
CA LEU A 502 -8.38 -20.32 -11.41
C LEU A 502 -9.08 -21.64 -11.08
N VAL A 503 -8.31 -22.65 -10.68
CA VAL A 503 -8.82 -24.01 -10.39
C VAL A 503 -8.45 -24.50 -9.00
N THR A 504 -9.22 -25.48 -8.53
CA THR A 504 -8.84 -26.38 -7.44
C THR A 504 -8.64 -27.79 -8.02
N LEU A 505 -7.75 -28.56 -7.39
CA LEU A 505 -7.45 -29.93 -7.82
C LEU A 505 -7.99 -30.92 -6.79
N GLN A 506 -8.83 -31.85 -7.23
CA GLN A 506 -9.32 -32.98 -6.44
C GLN A 506 -8.77 -34.27 -7.07
N GLY A 507 -7.70 -34.81 -6.47
CA GLY A 507 -6.95 -35.91 -7.09
C GLY A 507 -6.32 -35.47 -8.42
N HIS A 508 -6.75 -36.08 -9.52
CA HIS A 508 -6.28 -35.77 -10.88
C HIS A 508 -7.20 -34.81 -11.65
N PHE A 509 -8.31 -34.39 -11.04
CA PHE A 509 -9.35 -33.61 -11.70
C PHE A 509 -9.30 -32.14 -11.30
N ALA A 510 -9.49 -31.27 -12.29
CA ALA A 510 -9.56 -29.83 -12.10
C ALA A 510 -11.02 -29.36 -12.06
N LYS A 511 -11.35 -28.50 -11.09
CA LYS A 511 -12.64 -27.80 -11.01
C LYS A 511 -12.41 -26.30 -10.97
N PRO A 512 -13.32 -25.47 -11.52
CA PRO A 512 -13.28 -24.03 -11.29
C PRO A 512 -13.20 -23.74 -9.79
N ARG A 513 -12.42 -22.74 -9.40
CA ARG A 513 -12.25 -22.40 -7.98
C ARG A 513 -13.55 -21.93 -7.32
N CYS A 514 -14.37 -21.18 -8.06
CA CYS A 514 -15.66 -20.72 -7.61
C CYS A 514 -16.61 -20.56 -8.80
N GLU A 515 -17.91 -20.44 -8.50
CA GLU A 515 -18.96 -20.35 -9.50
C GLU A 515 -18.88 -19.05 -10.32
N LEU A 516 -18.40 -17.96 -9.71
CA LEU A 516 -18.12 -16.71 -10.40
C LEU A 516 -17.22 -16.92 -11.62
N TYR A 517 -16.15 -17.70 -11.45
CA TYR A 517 -15.23 -17.98 -12.55
C TYR A 517 -15.88 -18.88 -13.60
N ARG A 518 -16.66 -19.89 -13.18
CA ARG A 518 -17.41 -20.72 -14.11
C ARG A 518 -18.34 -19.86 -14.99
N GLN A 519 -19.20 -19.05 -14.39
CA GLN A 519 -20.21 -18.28 -15.11
C GLN A 519 -19.60 -17.23 -16.03
N TYR A 520 -18.60 -16.48 -15.56
CA TYR A 520 -17.94 -15.46 -16.38
C TYR A 520 -17.20 -16.10 -17.55
N PHE A 521 -16.30 -17.06 -17.28
CA PHE A 521 -15.43 -17.60 -18.33
C PHE A 521 -16.15 -18.58 -19.28
N CYS A 522 -17.31 -19.13 -18.93
CA CYS A 522 -18.16 -19.85 -19.90
C CYS A 522 -18.69 -18.95 -21.02
N VAL A 523 -18.84 -17.64 -20.77
CA VAL A 523 -19.33 -16.66 -21.75
C VAL A 523 -18.20 -16.09 -22.59
N TYR A 524 -17.01 -15.88 -21.99
CA TYR A 524 -15.91 -15.12 -22.60
C TYR A 524 -14.71 -15.96 -23.07
N LEU A 525 -14.68 -17.28 -22.81
CA LEU A 525 -13.76 -18.28 -23.39
C LEU A 525 -14.55 -19.30 -24.20
#